data_AF-A0A958V3B6-F1
#
_entry.id   AF-A0A958V3B6-F1
#
_cell.length_a   1.000
_cell.length_b   1.000
_cell.length_c   1.000
_cell.angle_alpha   90.00
_cell.angle_beta   90.00
_cell.angle_gamma   90.00
#
_symmetry.space_group_name_H-M   'P 1'
#
loop_
_entity.id
_entity.type
_entity.pdbx_description
1 polymer ?
#
loop_
_entity_poly.entity_id
_entity_poly.type
_entity_poly.pdbx_seq_one_letter_code
_entity_poly.pdbx_strand_id
1 'polypeptide(L)' 'MNLSYWEIKSWFTGVDFTVVGSGIVGLNTALYLKERYPKAKILILEKGI' A
#
# COMPACT_ATOMS: atom_id res chain seq x y z
N MET A 1 5.93 -12.28 10.88
CA MET A 1 4.78 -12.83 10.13
C MET A 1 5.29 -13.93 9.23
N ASN A 2 4.66 -15.11 9.24
CA ASN A 2 4.85 -16.12 8.20
C ASN A 2 3.67 -15.99 7.23
N LEU A 3 3.87 -15.21 6.17
CA LEU A 3 2.89 -15.07 5.10
C LEU A 3 2.99 -16.27 4.17
N SER A 4 1.85 -16.80 3.75
CA SER A 4 1.78 -17.80 2.71
C SER A 4 2.24 -17.24 1.36
N TYR A 5 2.63 -18.15 0.47
CA TYR A 5 3.00 -17.81 -0.90
C TYR A 5 1.91 -16.97 -1.61
N TRP A 6 0.64 -17.29 -1.38
CA TRP A 6 -0.49 -16.60 -2.00
C TRP A 6 -0.70 -15.19 -1.47
N GLU A 7 -0.45 -14.97 -0.17
CA GLU A 7 -0.51 -13.65 0.45
C GLU A 7 0.60 -12.73 -0.07
N ILE A 8 1.82 -13.25 -0.17
CA ILE A 8 2.95 -12.50 -0.76
C ILE A 8 2.64 -12.14 -2.22
N LYS A 9 2.14 -13.11 -2.99
CA LYS A 9 1.81 -12.91 -4.41
C LYS A 9 0.68 -11.89 -4.60
N SER A 10 -0.36 -11.96 -3.78
CA SER A 10 -1.54 -11.09 -3.96
C SER A 10 -1.30 -9.68 -3.42
N TRP A 11 -0.74 -9.58 -2.22
CA TRP A 11 -0.64 -8.31 -1.49
C TRP A 11 0.64 -7.53 -1.81
N PHE A 12 1.77 -8.22 -1.95
CA PHE A 12 3.09 -7.56 -2.02
C PHE A 12 3.73 -7.57 -3.42
N THR A 13 3.16 -8.27 -4.39
CA THR A 13 3.71 -8.31 -5.76
C THR A 13 3.10 -7.22 -6.64
N GLY A 14 3.94 -6.60 -7.48
CA GLY A 14 3.52 -5.61 -8.48
C GLY A 14 3.04 -4.28 -7.89
N VAL A 15 3.59 -3.89 -6.74
CA VAL A 15 3.27 -2.63 -6.06
C VAL A 15 4.19 -1.53 -6.59
N ASP A 16 3.62 -0.42 -7.04
CA ASP A 16 4.37 0.74 -7.55
C ASP A 16 4.77 1.68 -6.41
N PHE A 17 3.90 1.84 -5.42
CA PHE A 17 4.14 2.68 -4.25
C PHE A 17 3.69 1.99 -2.96
N THR A 18 4.51 2.07 -1.92
CA THR A 18 4.15 1.62 -0.58
C THR A 18 4.16 2.81 0.38
N VAL A 19 3.05 3.03 1.08
CA VAL A 19 2.89 4.04 2.12
C VAL A 19 2.89 3.33 3.48
N VAL A 20 3.76 3.76 4.39
CA VAL A 20 3.80 3.24 5.76
C VAL A 20 3.15 4.25 6.69
N GLY A 21 2.09 3.83 7.37
CA GLY A 21 1.20 4.64 8.19
C GLY A 21 -0.13 4.95 7.48
N SER A 22 -1.26 4.63 8.09
CA SER A 22 -2.61 4.97 7.61
C SER A 22 -3.24 6.17 8.34
N GLY A 23 -2.42 6.95 9.05
CA GLY A 23 -2.83 8.24 9.58
C GLY A 23 -3.23 9.23 8.47
N ILE A 24 -3.71 10.41 8.87
CA ILE A 24 -4.24 11.40 7.92
C ILE A 24 -3.25 11.76 6.81
N VAL A 25 -1.95 11.87 7.13
CA VAL A 25 -0.91 12.15 6.14
C VAL A 25 -0.72 10.98 5.18
N GLY A 26 -0.72 9.74 5.68
CA GLY A 26 -0.53 8.55 4.85
C GLY A 26 -1.67 8.33 3.86
N LEU A 27 -2.91 8.49 4.31
CA LEU A 27 -4.08 8.40 3.43
C LEU A 27 -4.14 9.52 2.39
N ASN A 28 -3.86 10.77 2.78
CA ASN A 28 -3.78 11.87 1.82
C ASN A 28 -2.64 11.64 0.80
N THR A 29 -1.50 11.13 1.25
CA THR A 29 -0.38 10.79 0.35
C THR A 29 -0.80 9.73 -0.67
N ALA A 30 -1.48 8.67 -0.23
CA ALA A 30 -1.98 7.64 -1.14
C ALA A 30 -3.03 8.18 -2.13
N LEU A 31 -3.91 9.08 -1.68
CA LEU A 31 -4.90 9.75 -2.53
C LEU A 31 -4.22 10.58 -3.63
N TYR A 32 -3.30 11.47 -3.27
CA TYR A 32 -2.55 12.29 -4.24
C TYR A 32 -1.73 11.43 -5.22
N LEU A 33 -1.12 10.34 -4.74
CA LEU A 33 -0.43 9.39 -5.62
C LEU A 33 -1.38 8.71 -6.60
N LYS A 34 -2.62 8.40 -6.19
CA LYS A 34 -3.63 7.81 -7.06
C LYS A 34 -4.17 8.78 -8.10
N GLU A 35 -4.35 10.05 -7.72
CA GLU A 35 -4.73 11.12 -8.65
C GLU A 35 -3.65 11.34 -9.72
N ARG A 36 -2.37 11.39 -9.31
CA ARG A 36 -1.24 11.60 -10.22
C ARG A 36 -0.90 10.37 -11.07
N TYR A 37 -1.07 9.17 -10.51
CA TYR A 37 -0.78 7.90 -11.17
C TYR A 37 -2.01 6.96 -11.08
N PRO A 38 -3.05 7.18 -11.91
CA PRO A 38 -4.31 6.45 -11.81
C PRO A 38 -4.19 4.92 -11.89
N LYS A 39 -3.19 4.43 -12.63
CA LYS A 39 -2.93 3.00 -12.82
C LYS A 39 -2.03 2.37 -11.77
N ALA A 40 -1.40 3.17 -10.90
CA ALA A 40 -0.47 2.64 -9.92
C ALA A 40 -1.18 1.77 -8.87
N LYS A 41 -0.58 0.64 -8.53
CA LYS A 41 -0.93 -0.18 -7.36
C LYS A 41 -0.23 0.41 -6.14
N ILE A 42 -1.03 0.94 -5.22
CA ILE A 42 -0.55 1.59 -4.00
C ILE A 42 -0.89 0.69 -2.82
N LEU A 43 0.13 0.29 -2.06
CA LEU A 43 0.01 -0.50 -0.84
C LEU A 43 0.13 0.42 0.37
N ILE A 44 -0.81 0.36 1.31
CA ILE A 44 -0.74 1.10 2.57
C ILE A 44 -0.57 0.10 3.71
N LEU A 45 0.48 0.26 4.51
CA LEU A 45 0.82 -0.60 5.64
C LEU A 45 0.67 0.18 6.93
N GLU A 46 -0.15 -0.32 7.86
CA GLU A 46 -0.25 0.23 9.22
C GLU A 46 0.11 -0.87 10.21
N LYS A 47 0.77 -0.50 11.31
CA LYS A 47 1.21 -1.45 12.33
C LYS A 47 0.01 -2.08 13.06
N GLY A 48 -1.12 -1.38 13.11
CA GLY A 48 -2.29 -1.79 13.91
C GLY A 48 -1.98 -1.80 15.42
N ILE A 49 -3.04 -1.98 16.22
CA ILE A 49 -2.97 -2.50 17.59
C ILE A 49 -3.40 -3.96 17.54
#